data_AF-R8BJG3-F1
#
_entry.id   AF-R8BJG3-F1
#
_cell.length_a   1.000
_cell.length_b   1.000
_cell.length_c   1.000
_cell.angle_alpha   90.00
_cell.angle_beta   90.00
_cell.angle_gamma   90.00
#
_symmetry.space_group_name_H-M   'P 1'
#
loop_
_entity.id
_entity.type
_entity.pdbx_description
1 polymer ?
#
loop_
_entity_poly.entity_id
_entity_poly.type
_entity_poly.pdbx_seq_one_letter_code
_entity_poly.pdbx_strand_id
1 'polypeptide(L)'
;MAATQQQVLLSPAELAYLHASLSLTPPIRPDGRSPAQFRPLSAETGILPGTNGSARICFADGTEAIVGVKAEVEKTRPRFAAGNVLPEAALLETGGDADTEEEGEVRDERSGDSDWVEMTVEIPGLRDDDAGTVFLATMLSEALLADGEFVKRLWINRRFHWKLYLDVGHF
;
A
#
# COMPACT_ATOMS: atom_id res chain seq x y z
N MET A 1 23.39 9.57 14.59
CA MET A 1 23.00 8.39 15.40
C MET A 1 22.66 7.31 14.40
N ALA A 2 23.55 6.35 14.21
CA ALA A 2 23.42 5.34 13.15
C ALA A 2 22.28 4.37 13.50
N ALA A 3 21.40 4.11 12.53
CA ALA A 3 20.39 3.07 12.61
C ALA A 3 21.11 1.74 12.91
N THR A 4 20.82 1.12 14.05
CA THR A 4 21.17 -0.27 14.27
C THR A 4 20.28 -1.11 13.37
N GLN A 5 20.68 -1.28 12.11
CA GLN A 5 20.41 -2.55 11.43
C GLN A 5 20.90 -3.59 12.41
N GLN A 6 19.99 -4.39 12.96
CA GLN A 6 20.34 -5.53 13.77
C GLN A 6 21.00 -6.55 12.83
N GLN A 7 22.23 -6.24 12.41
CA GLN A 7 23.12 -7.19 11.77
C GLN A 7 23.26 -8.27 12.82
N VAL A 8 22.57 -9.39 12.59
CA VAL A 8 22.76 -10.59 13.38
C VAL A 8 24.22 -10.94 13.19
N LEU A 9 25.04 -10.62 14.19
CA LEU A 9 26.48 -10.88 14.18
C LEU A 9 26.66 -12.38 14.39
N LEU A 10 26.59 -13.13 13.29
CA LEU A 10 26.83 -14.57 13.28
C LEU A 10 28.32 -14.84 13.17
N SER A 11 28.83 -15.74 13.99
CA SER A 11 30.18 -16.26 13.82
C SER A 11 30.29 -17.06 12.50
N PRO A 12 31.49 -17.18 11.92
CA PRO A 12 31.68 -17.98 10.70
C PRO A 12 31.19 -19.43 10.84
N ALA A 13 31.31 -20.03 12.04
CA ALA A 13 30.84 -21.37 12.31
C ALA A 13 29.30 -21.46 12.33
N GLU A 14 28.61 -20.50 12.93
CA GLU A 14 27.14 -20.43 12.93
C GLU A 14 26.59 -20.22 11.52
N LEU A 15 27.21 -19.32 10.74
CA LEU A 15 26.82 -19.09 9.36
C LEU A 15 27.00 -20.36 8.52
N ALA A 16 28.15 -21.03 8.63
CA ALA A 16 28.40 -22.28 7.93
C ALA A 16 27.39 -23.37 8.32
N TYR A 17 27.05 -23.48 9.61
CA TYR A 17 26.05 -24.42 10.10
C TYR A 17 24.65 -24.13 9.54
N LEU A 18 24.20 -22.87 9.60
CA LEU A 18 22.89 -22.46 9.06
C LEU A 18 22.80 -22.71 7.56
N HIS A 19 23.84 -22.35 6.81
CA HIS A 19 23.90 -22.59 5.37
C HIS A 19 23.82 -24.09 5.05
N ALA A 20 24.63 -24.93 5.71
CA ALA A 20 24.61 -26.37 5.49
C ALA A 20 23.24 -26.98 5.83
N SER A 21 22.66 -26.60 6.96
CA SER A 21 21.35 -27.08 7.43
C SER A 21 20.20 -26.71 6.48
N LEU A 22 20.19 -25.48 5.98
CA LEU A 22 19.17 -24.98 5.05
C LEU A 22 19.36 -25.49 3.61
N SER A 23 20.55 -25.97 3.25
CA SER A 23 20.83 -26.53 1.92
C SER A 23 20.47 -28.02 1.79
N LEU A 24 20.08 -28.68 2.88
CA LEU A 24 19.65 -30.08 2.86
C LEU A 24 18.34 -30.26 2.10
N THR A 25 18.07 -31.49 1.69
CA THR A 25 16.78 -31.89 1.10
C THR A 25 16.20 -33.05 1.92
N PRO A 26 15.23 -32.81 2.82
CA PRO A 26 14.56 -31.53 3.10
C PRO A 26 15.43 -30.57 3.94
N PRO A 27 15.20 -29.25 3.84
CA PRO A 27 15.97 -28.27 4.60
C PRO A 27 15.60 -28.30 6.08
N ILE A 28 16.58 -28.17 6.96
CA ILE A 28 16.37 -28.15 8.41
C ILE A 28 16.47 -26.70 8.88
N ARG A 29 15.33 -26.16 9.33
CA ARG A 29 15.23 -24.81 9.87
C ARG A 29 15.57 -24.80 11.36
N PRO A 30 16.21 -23.74 11.89
CA PRO A 30 16.63 -23.68 13.31
C PRO A 30 15.45 -23.71 14.30
N ASP A 31 14.26 -23.34 13.85
CA ASP A 31 13.01 -23.38 14.61
C ASP A 31 12.17 -24.64 14.36
N GLY A 32 12.69 -25.59 13.58
CA GLY A 32 12.04 -26.87 13.28
C GLY A 32 10.79 -26.77 12.40
N ARG A 33 10.44 -25.60 11.87
CA ARG A 33 9.25 -25.42 11.03
C ARG A 33 9.44 -26.08 9.67
N SER A 34 8.34 -26.45 9.01
CA SER A 34 8.40 -26.94 7.63
C SER A 34 8.80 -25.82 6.66
N PRO A 35 9.26 -26.13 5.43
CA PRO A 35 9.71 -25.10 4.49
C PRO A 35 8.65 -24.05 4.15
N ALA A 36 7.37 -24.45 4.10
CA ALA A 36 6.25 -23.56 3.78
C ALA A 36 5.54 -22.98 5.03
N GLN A 37 5.97 -23.35 6.24
CA GLN A 37 5.30 -22.92 7.47
C GLN A 37 5.77 -21.54 7.94
N PHE A 38 4.82 -20.60 8.01
CA PHE A 38 5.03 -19.24 8.51
C PHE A 38 5.25 -19.19 10.03
N ARG A 39 5.70 -18.03 10.53
CA ARG A 39 5.78 -17.79 11.98
C ARG A 39 4.37 -17.54 12.49
N PRO A 40 4.02 -17.99 13.70
CA PRO A 40 2.82 -17.49 14.37
C PRO A 40 2.88 -15.96 14.44
N LEU A 41 1.75 -15.33 14.11
CA LEU A 41 1.52 -13.90 14.25
C LEU A 41 0.18 -13.67 14.94
N SER A 42 0.06 -12.57 15.66
CA SER A 42 -1.21 -12.03 16.15
C SER A 42 -1.59 -10.84 15.28
N ALA A 43 -2.88 -10.73 14.92
CA ALA A 43 -3.40 -9.62 14.15
C ALA A 43 -4.66 -9.06 14.82
N GLU A 44 -4.66 -7.74 15.02
CA GLU A 44 -5.78 -6.99 15.61
C GLU A 44 -6.20 -5.88 14.65
N THR A 45 -7.49 -5.58 14.57
CA THR A 45 -8.04 -4.51 13.72
C THR A 45 -8.88 -3.55 14.54
N GLY A 46 -8.92 -2.28 14.16
CA GLY A 46 -9.72 -1.28 14.87
C GLY A 46 -9.10 -0.81 16.19
N ILE A 47 -7.77 -0.88 16.31
CA ILE A 47 -7.02 -0.48 17.50
C ILE A 47 -6.88 1.05 17.63
N LEU A 48 -6.96 1.78 16.50
CA LEU A 48 -6.90 3.24 16.47
C LEU A 48 -8.30 3.81 16.18
N PRO A 49 -8.96 4.45 17.16
CA PRO A 49 -10.31 4.99 16.97
C PRO A 49 -10.36 6.25 16.09
N GLY A 50 -9.21 6.91 15.88
CA GLY A 50 -9.10 8.14 15.09
C GLY A 50 -8.86 7.93 13.59
N THR A 51 -8.79 6.68 13.14
CA THR A 51 -8.57 6.34 11.72
C THR A 51 -9.82 5.67 11.15
N ASN A 52 -10.02 5.75 9.83
CA ASN A 52 -11.11 5.06 9.14
C ASN A 52 -10.92 3.54 9.20
N GLY A 53 -9.67 3.09 9.21
CA GLY A 53 -9.28 1.70 9.42
C GLY A 53 -7.95 1.62 10.15
N SER A 54 -7.72 0.52 10.87
CA SER A 54 -6.43 0.24 11.50
C SER A 54 -6.19 -1.25 11.66
N ALA A 55 -4.92 -1.65 11.61
CA ALA A 55 -4.48 -3.01 11.88
C ALA A 55 -3.16 -3.00 12.63
N ARG A 56 -2.95 -4.00 13.50
CA ARG A 56 -1.70 -4.26 14.23
C ARG A 56 -1.33 -5.71 14.02
N ILE A 57 -0.08 -5.96 13.64
CA ILE A 57 0.48 -7.30 13.47
C ILE A 57 1.70 -7.44 14.39
N CYS A 58 1.69 -8.48 15.21
CA CYS A 58 2.80 -8.82 16.11
C CYS A 58 3.32 -10.23 15.83
N PHE A 59 4.63 -10.38 15.65
CA PHE A 59 5.30 -11.66 15.58
C PHE A 59 5.84 -12.10 16.94
N ALA A 60 6.08 -13.40 17.10
CA ALA A 60 6.65 -13.96 18.32
C ALA A 60 8.09 -13.49 18.66
N ASP A 61 8.80 -12.90 17.70
CA ASP A 61 10.13 -12.32 17.89
C ASP A 61 10.08 -10.85 18.37
N GLY A 62 8.89 -10.31 18.62
CA GLY A 62 8.69 -8.92 19.03
C GLY A 62 8.62 -7.94 17.87
N THR A 63 8.75 -8.39 16.62
CA THR A 63 8.53 -7.53 15.46
C THR A 63 7.06 -7.14 15.41
N GLU A 64 6.80 -5.83 15.41
CA GLU A 64 5.47 -5.26 15.37
C GLU A 64 5.36 -4.26 14.22
N ALA A 65 4.21 -4.26 13.56
CA ALA A 65 3.82 -3.24 12.59
C ALA A 65 2.37 -2.84 12.83
N ILE A 66 2.10 -1.54 12.76
CA ILE A 66 0.78 -0.94 12.85
C ILE A 66 0.51 -0.20 11.53
N VAL A 67 -0.72 -0.32 11.04
CA VAL A 67 -1.19 0.40 9.86
C VAL A 67 -2.41 1.23 10.26
N GLY A 68 -2.39 2.50 9.88
CA GLY A 68 -3.53 3.40 9.94
C GLY A 68 -4.01 3.74 8.53
N VAL A 69 -5.33 3.78 8.33
CA VAL A 69 -5.95 4.21 7.08
C VAL A 69 -6.80 5.43 7.36
N LYS A 70 -6.51 6.53 6.66
CA LYS A 70 -7.36 7.72 6.62
C LYS A 70 -7.94 7.92 5.23
N ALA A 71 -9.16 8.42 5.19
CA ALA A 71 -9.87 8.69 3.95
C ALA A 71 -10.34 10.14 3.91
N GLU A 72 -10.05 10.81 2.79
CA GLU A 72 -10.51 12.17 2.50
C GLU A 72 -11.27 12.18 1.17
N VAL A 73 -12.19 13.12 1.01
CA VAL A 73 -12.90 13.31 -0.26
C VAL A 73 -12.19 14.41 -1.05
N GLU A 74 -11.67 14.08 -2.22
CA GLU A 74 -11.01 15.03 -3.11
C GLU A 74 -11.78 15.20 -4.43
N LYS A 75 -11.50 16.30 -5.13
CA LYS A 75 -12.11 16.57 -6.43
C LYS A 75 -11.42 15.74 -7.51
N THR A 76 -12.21 15.03 -8.31
CA THR A 76 -11.72 14.28 -9.46
C THR A 76 -11.29 15.25 -10.56
N ARG A 77 -10.03 15.17 -11.00
CA ARG A 77 -9.55 15.97 -12.14
C ARG A 77 -10.25 15.48 -13.41
N PRO A 78 -10.85 16.37 -14.22
CA PRO A 78 -11.37 15.97 -15.51
C PRO A 78 -10.17 15.52 -16.37
N ARG A 79 -10.16 14.25 -16.79
CA ARG A 79 -9.22 13.78 -17.81
C ARG A 79 -9.67 14.41 -19.12
N PHE A 80 -9.04 15.53 -19.49
CA PHE A 80 -9.06 15.98 -20.87
C PHE A 80 -8.43 14.85 -21.67
N ALA A 81 -9.26 14.10 -22.42
CA ALA A 81 -8.77 13.03 -23.27
C ALA A 81 -7.65 13.59 -24.15
N ALA A 82 -6.46 13.01 -24.03
CA ALA A 82 -5.34 13.29 -24.91
C ALA A 82 -5.79 12.97 -26.35
N GLY A 83 -6.32 13.97 -27.05
CA GLY A 83 -6.91 13.79 -28.37
C GLY A 83 -7.72 14.99 -28.88
N ASN A 84 -8.54 15.63 -28.04
CA ASN A 84 -9.34 16.77 -28.48
C ASN A 84 -9.09 17.99 -27.59
N VAL A 85 -8.31 18.93 -28.12
CA VAL A 85 -8.20 20.29 -27.59
C VAL A 85 -9.57 20.96 -27.77
N LEU A 86 -10.40 20.93 -26.72
CA LEU A 86 -11.51 21.86 -26.60
C LEU A 86 -10.97 23.16 -26.00
N PRO A 87 -11.22 24.33 -26.63
CA PRO A 87 -10.67 25.58 -26.15
C PRO A 87 -11.20 25.93 -24.77
N GLU A 88 -10.29 26.50 -23.97
CA GLU A 88 -10.40 26.91 -22.56
C GLU A 88 -11.65 27.75 -22.20
N ALA A 89 -12.39 28.24 -23.18
CA ALA A 89 -13.63 29.00 -23.02
C ALA A 89 -14.89 28.15 -22.72
N ALA A 90 -14.87 26.82 -22.90
CA ALA A 90 -16.06 25.99 -22.70
C ALA A 90 -16.26 25.48 -21.25
N LEU A 91 -15.27 25.63 -20.36
CA LEU A 91 -15.30 25.06 -19.01
C LEU A 91 -16.00 25.96 -17.97
N LEU A 92 -16.35 27.19 -18.33
CA LEU A 92 -17.06 28.12 -17.45
C LEU A 92 -18.59 28.05 -17.62
N GLU A 93 -19.11 27.33 -18.62
CA GLU A 93 -20.52 27.35 -19.02
C GLU A 93 -21.15 25.95 -19.10
N THR A 94 -20.83 25.04 -18.18
CA THR A 94 -21.58 23.77 -18.04
C THR A 94 -21.98 23.51 -16.60
N GLY A 95 -22.71 24.47 -16.05
CA GLY A 95 -23.63 24.27 -14.92
C GLY A 95 -25.03 23.90 -15.40
N GLY A 96 -25.15 22.99 -16.37
CA GLY A 96 -26.43 22.56 -16.93
C GLY A 96 -26.57 21.05 -16.85
N ASP A 97 -27.51 20.59 -16.01
CA ASP A 97 -28.08 19.24 -16.09
C ASP A 97 -28.56 18.99 -17.51
N ALA A 98 -27.89 18.08 -18.22
CA ALA A 98 -28.34 17.58 -19.50
C ALA A 98 -28.06 16.07 -19.54
N ASP A 99 -29.04 15.33 -19.05
CA ASP A 99 -29.21 13.90 -19.35
C ASP A 99 -29.38 13.76 -20.86
N THR A 100 -28.28 13.49 -21.57
CA THR A 100 -28.32 13.03 -22.96
C THR A 100 -27.89 11.57 -22.95
N GLU A 101 -28.88 10.70 -23.07
CA GLU A 101 -28.73 9.26 -23.21
C GLU A 101 -28.11 8.95 -24.58
N GLU A 102 -26.79 8.79 -24.63
CA GLU A 102 -26.15 8.08 -25.75
C GLU A 102 -26.01 6.60 -25.40
N GLU A 103 -26.78 5.77 -26.11
CA GLU A 103 -26.71 4.31 -26.11
C GLU A 103 -25.40 3.85 -26.77
N GLY A 104 -24.30 3.90 -26.01
CA GLY A 104 -23.07 3.15 -26.26
C GLY A 104 -22.89 2.14 -25.13
N GLU A 105 -22.35 0.95 -25.44
CA GLU A 105 -21.98 -0.06 -24.43
C GLU A 105 -21.38 0.60 -23.19
N VAL A 106 -22.06 0.49 -22.05
CA VAL A 106 -21.63 1.07 -20.77
C VAL A 106 -20.35 0.34 -20.34
N ARG A 107 -19.22 0.72 -20.95
CA ARG A 107 -17.90 0.49 -20.40
C ARG A 107 -17.93 1.18 -19.05
N ASP A 108 -17.68 0.42 -18.00
CA ASP A 108 -17.65 0.92 -16.63
C ASP A 108 -16.73 2.16 -16.58
N GLU A 109 -17.31 3.36 -16.67
CA GLU A 109 -16.61 4.66 -16.72
C GLU A 109 -15.94 5.01 -15.38
N ARG A 110 -15.89 4.06 -14.45
CA ARG A 110 -15.12 4.13 -13.21
C ARG A 110 -13.63 4.09 -13.54
N SER A 111 -13.13 5.23 -14.01
CA SER A 111 -11.72 5.47 -14.25
C SER A 111 -11.05 5.72 -12.91
N GLY A 112 -10.49 4.66 -12.30
CA GLY A 112 -9.61 4.79 -11.13
C GLY A 112 -8.28 5.47 -11.49
N ASP A 113 -7.73 6.22 -10.56
CA ASP A 113 -6.37 6.79 -10.66
C ASP A 113 -5.49 6.26 -9.53
N SER A 114 -4.26 5.85 -9.85
CA SER A 114 -3.29 5.36 -8.85
C SER A 114 -2.95 6.41 -7.81
N ASP A 115 -3.02 7.68 -8.20
CA ASP A 115 -2.73 8.84 -7.33
C ASP A 115 -3.74 9.01 -6.19
N TRP A 116 -4.86 8.28 -6.20
CA TRP A 116 -5.86 8.29 -5.12
C TRP A 116 -5.43 7.50 -3.88
N VAL A 117 -4.30 6.80 -3.96
CA VAL A 117 -3.76 6.00 -2.86
C VAL A 117 -2.34 6.48 -2.57
N GLU A 118 -2.16 7.06 -1.40
CA GLU A 118 -0.86 7.47 -0.88
C GLU A 118 -0.46 6.53 0.25
N MET A 119 0.77 6.04 0.22
CA MET A 119 1.26 5.13 1.25
C MET A 119 2.64 5.55 1.75
N THR A 120 2.74 5.62 3.07
CA THR A 120 3.94 6.00 3.81
C THR A 120 4.41 4.83 4.66
N VAL A 121 5.73 4.57 4.68
CA VAL A 121 6.33 3.52 5.49
C VAL A 121 7.39 4.13 6.41
N GLU A 122 7.16 4.02 7.70
CA GLU A 122 8.07 4.48 8.75
C GLU A 122 8.65 3.29 9.50
N ILE A 123 9.98 3.21 9.57
CA ILE A 123 10.68 2.17 10.33
C ILE A 123 11.45 2.83 11.45
N PRO A 124 11.24 2.43 12.73
CA PRO A 124 11.97 2.99 13.86
C PRO A 124 13.48 3.03 13.65
N GLY A 125 14.07 4.21 13.80
CA GLY A 125 15.51 4.41 13.69
C GLY A 125 16.04 4.53 12.26
N LEU A 126 15.22 4.34 11.23
CA LEU A 126 15.54 4.71 9.85
C LEU A 126 14.98 6.09 9.54
N ARG A 127 15.57 6.74 8.53
CA ARG A 127 15.04 8.00 8.01
C ARG A 127 14.01 7.70 6.93
N ASP A 128 13.07 8.61 6.81
CA ASP A 128 11.95 8.54 5.88
C ASP A 128 12.43 8.63 4.42
N ASP A 129 13.56 9.33 4.18
CA ASP A 129 14.26 9.41 2.89
C ASP A 129 15.27 8.26 2.64
N ASP A 130 15.32 7.24 3.50
CA ASP A 130 16.17 6.07 3.29
C ASP A 130 15.69 5.24 2.10
N ALA A 131 16.63 4.71 1.31
CA ALA A 131 16.28 3.93 0.12
C ALA A 131 15.42 2.69 0.46
N GLY A 132 15.59 2.12 1.67
CA GLY A 132 14.80 0.97 2.12
C GLY A 132 13.33 1.31 2.37
N THR A 133 13.05 2.42 3.05
CA THR A 133 11.66 2.85 3.38
C THR A 133 10.91 3.26 2.11
N VAL A 134 11.56 4.03 1.23
CA VAL A 134 10.99 4.45 -0.06
C VAL A 134 10.72 3.25 -0.96
N PHE A 135 11.64 2.28 -1.02
CA PHE A 135 11.44 1.06 -1.80
C PHE A 135 10.27 0.22 -1.28
N LEU A 136 10.16 0.03 0.04
CA LEU A 136 9.03 -0.69 0.64
C LEU A 136 7.71 0.03 0.39
N ALA A 137 7.70 1.36 0.49
CA ALA A 137 6.53 2.17 0.18
C ALA A 137 6.11 2.03 -1.30
N THR A 138 7.06 1.98 -2.22
CA THR A 138 6.73 1.80 -3.64
C THR A 138 6.25 0.38 -3.94
N MET A 139 6.90 -0.63 -3.35
CA MET A 139 6.56 -2.04 -3.59
C MET A 139 5.16 -2.40 -3.10
N LEU A 140 4.75 -1.96 -1.90
CA LEU A 140 3.41 -2.29 -1.40
C LEU A 140 2.32 -1.49 -2.12
N SER A 141 2.61 -0.26 -2.57
CA SER A 141 1.63 0.54 -3.32
C SER A 141 1.39 -0.06 -4.71
N GLU A 142 2.45 -0.48 -5.39
CA GLU A 142 2.34 -1.24 -6.65
C GLU A 142 1.59 -2.55 -6.46
N ALA A 143 1.88 -3.32 -5.40
CA ALA A 143 1.18 -4.57 -5.11
C ALA A 143 -0.31 -4.37 -4.83
N LEU A 144 -0.67 -3.29 -4.14
CA LEU A 144 -2.07 -2.94 -3.84
C LEU A 144 -2.83 -2.47 -5.09
N LEU A 145 -2.15 -1.80 -6.01
CA LEU A 145 -2.73 -1.23 -7.23
C LEU A 145 -2.64 -2.18 -8.44
N ALA A 146 -1.98 -3.33 -8.31
CA ALA A 146 -1.65 -4.23 -9.41
C ALA A 146 -2.87 -4.73 -10.21
N ASP A 147 -4.02 -4.91 -9.55
CA ASP A 147 -5.25 -5.39 -10.19
C ASP A 147 -6.07 -4.26 -10.87
N GLY A 148 -5.78 -3.00 -10.52
CA GLY A 148 -6.57 -1.84 -10.92
C GLY A 148 -8.04 -1.88 -10.50
N GLU A 149 -8.47 -2.87 -9.71
CA GLU A 149 -9.84 -2.98 -9.20
C GLU A 149 -10.02 -2.15 -7.95
N PHE A 150 -8.98 -2.08 -7.11
CA PHE A 150 -9.01 -1.32 -5.86
C PHE A 150 -9.38 0.15 -6.08
N VAL A 151 -8.68 0.83 -7.00
CA VAL A 151 -8.87 2.25 -7.30
C VAL A 151 -10.23 2.57 -7.93
N LYS A 152 -10.85 1.62 -8.63
CA LYS A 152 -12.22 1.80 -9.15
C LYS A 152 -13.26 1.91 -8.04
N ARG A 153 -13.00 1.27 -6.89
CA ARG A 153 -13.90 1.31 -5.72
C ARG A 153 -13.83 2.64 -4.96
N LEU A 154 -12.79 3.44 -5.21
CA LEU A 154 -12.62 4.76 -4.60
C LEU A 154 -13.40 5.86 -5.34
N TRP A 155 -13.93 5.56 -6.53
CA TRP A 155 -14.75 6.51 -7.29
C TRP A 155 -16.10 6.76 -6.59
N ILE A 156 -16.46 8.03 -6.42
CA ILE A 156 -17.77 8.43 -5.88
C ILE A 156 -18.67 8.91 -7.02
N ASN A 157 -18.19 9.90 -7.79
CA ASN A 157 -18.88 10.44 -8.97
C ASN A 157 -17.89 11.21 -9.89
N ARG A 158 -18.39 11.82 -10.97
CA ARG A 158 -17.58 12.61 -11.93
C ARG A 158 -16.80 13.77 -11.28
N ARG A 159 -17.22 14.25 -10.10
CA ARG A 159 -16.65 15.40 -9.40
C ARG A 159 -15.79 15.01 -8.20
N PHE A 160 -15.98 13.83 -7.62
CA PHE A 160 -15.37 13.44 -6.35
C PHE A 160 -14.90 11.98 -6.33
N HIS A 161 -13.81 11.74 -5.60
CA HIS A 161 -13.28 10.41 -5.29
C HIS A 161 -12.80 10.37 -3.84
N TRP A 162 -12.64 9.15 -3.31
CA TRP A 162 -11.93 8.91 -2.06
C TRP A 162 -10.43 8.92 -2.31
N LYS A 163 -9.70 9.76 -1.58
CA LYS A 163 -8.26 9.65 -1.43
C LYS A 163 -7.94 8.94 -0.14
N LEU A 164 -7.11 7.91 -0.23
CA LEU A 164 -6.68 7.12 0.92
C LEU A 164 -5.23 7.41 1.26
N TYR A 165 -4.98 7.58 2.56
CA TYR A 165 -3.65 7.66 3.14
C TYR A 165 -3.44 6.41 3.99
N LEU A 166 -2.43 5.63 3.63
CA LEU A 166 -2.05 4.41 4.34
C LEU A 166 -0.71 4.67 5.03
N ASP A 167 -0.76 4.82 6.34
CA ASP A 167 0.43 5.05 7.16
C ASP A 167 0.83 3.73 7.82
N VAL A 168 1.95 3.15 7.38
CA VAL A 168 2.55 1.94 7.94
C VAL A 168 3.69 2.35 8.85
N GLY A 169 3.65 1.96 10.12
CA GLY A 169 4.72 2.29 11.05
C GLY A 169 4.65 1.52 12.35
N HIS A 170 5.34 2.05 13.34
CA HIS A 170 5.34 1.56 14.71
C HIS A 170 5.17 2.77 15.62
N PHE A 171 4.21 2.74 16.53
CA PHE A 171 3.97 3.82 17.51
C PHE A 171 4.83 3.68 18.76
#